data_AF-A0A1G3TKR3-F1
#
_entry.id   AF-A0A1G3TKR3-F1
#
_cell.length_a   1.000
_cell.length_b   1.000
_cell.length_c   1.000
_cell.angle_alpha   90.00
_cell.angle_beta   90.00
_cell.angle_gamma   90.00
#
_symmetry.space_group_name_H-M   'P 1'
#
loop_
_entity.id
_entity.type
_entity.pdbx_description
1 polymer ?
#
loop_
_entity_poly.entity_id
_entity_poly.type
_entity_poly.pdbx_seq_one_letter_code
_entity_poly.pdbx_strand_id
1 'polypeptide(L)'
;MRKNLGRVFLAILIFLHVEVFASAYTWSATSNKTTAYLNEPIHLRYICSFSDRAEVMTIVFNPASEHEKYTLKNLRQSQNIVDGKRVNIYEFVAFAKVAGEIKFDFEAQMKQTTKESIENTVIGRDNMQKEQFAKESFKLETLSVNVKETDKSLVGNFSIEVKKHEPKVKAHEPYHIEVAIKGNGNFEALKPLEFNIDSVKIFAGDVVQKIELSENGESGEWSQKFAFVSEADFKIPEIRIEYFNLAEQKSDVLVINAIDVSVAKGFSKEELLDKVEDDSFKFDYSYIYYIFAFIAGFLVAKIEIKKRVVKLNAEEEFRKKIDETKSLNELMVLLALRDSKKYEQIILDIESKKIVSLSGAKMLLKVTK
;
A
#
# COMPACT_ATOMS: atom_id res chain seq x y z
N MET A 1 -79.13 -32.42 -64.91
CA MET A 1 -78.75 -31.15 -64.28
C MET A 1 -78.18 -31.42 -62.88
N ARG A 2 -76.85 -31.58 -62.74
CA ARG A 2 -76.18 -31.70 -61.43
C ARG A 2 -75.61 -30.33 -61.08
N LYS A 3 -76.15 -29.67 -60.05
CA LYS A 3 -75.70 -28.36 -59.58
C LYS A 3 -74.67 -28.51 -58.47
N ASN A 4 -73.54 -27.83 -58.66
CA ASN A 4 -72.39 -27.70 -57.78
C ASN A 4 -72.77 -27.25 -56.37
N LEU A 5 -72.58 -28.13 -55.39
CA LEU A 5 -72.63 -27.82 -53.95
C LEU A 5 -71.24 -27.62 -53.32
N GLY A 6 -70.17 -27.62 -54.13
CA GLY A 6 -68.79 -27.51 -53.66
C GLY A 6 -68.20 -26.10 -53.56
N ARG A 7 -69.01 -25.04 -53.74
CA ARG A 7 -68.51 -23.64 -53.79
C ARG A 7 -68.99 -22.72 -52.66
N VAL A 8 -69.82 -23.21 -51.74
CA VAL A 8 -70.34 -22.40 -50.62
C VAL A 8 -69.66 -22.72 -49.28
N PHE A 9 -68.95 -23.85 -49.18
CA PHE A 9 -68.21 -24.22 -47.95
C PHE A 9 -66.78 -23.68 -47.86
N LEU A 10 -66.31 -22.92 -48.86
CA LEU A 10 -64.93 -22.39 -48.89
C LEU A 10 -64.83 -20.88 -48.58
N ALA A 11 -65.91 -20.26 -48.12
CA ALA A 11 -65.94 -18.84 -47.76
C ALA A 11 -66.20 -18.58 -46.26
N ILE A 12 -66.32 -19.65 -45.45
CA ILE A 12 -66.59 -19.57 -44.00
C ILE A 12 -65.49 -20.36 -43.27
N LEU A 13 -64.23 -19.95 -43.40
CA LEU A 13 -63.15 -20.41 -42.51
C LEU A 13 -61.86 -19.58 -42.63
N ILE A 14 -61.97 -18.28 -42.87
CA ILE A 14 -60.83 -17.34 -42.73
C ILE A 14 -61.34 -16.05 -42.07
N PHE A 15 -61.94 -16.19 -40.89
CA PHE A 15 -61.74 -15.21 -39.82
C PHE A 15 -60.85 -15.91 -38.80
N LEU A 16 -59.60 -16.17 -39.20
CA LEU A 16 -58.51 -16.27 -38.24
C LEU A 16 -58.46 -14.88 -37.61
N HIS A 17 -59.12 -14.73 -36.46
CA HIS A 17 -58.80 -13.68 -35.52
C HIS A 17 -57.32 -13.91 -35.16
N VAL A 18 -56.44 -13.25 -35.91
CA VAL A 18 -55.10 -12.95 -35.42
C VAL A 18 -55.35 -12.00 -34.27
N GLU A 19 -55.57 -12.56 -33.08
CA GLU A 19 -55.40 -11.82 -31.85
C GLU A 19 -53.93 -11.45 -31.81
N VAL A 20 -53.60 -10.30 -32.38
CA VAL A 20 -52.39 -9.58 -32.07
C VAL A 20 -52.54 -9.25 -30.58
N PHE A 21 -52.07 -10.14 -29.72
CA PHE A 21 -51.82 -9.83 -28.32
C PHE A 21 -50.71 -8.77 -28.31
N ALA A 22 -51.09 -7.51 -28.54
CA ALA A 22 -50.23 -6.40 -28.18
C ALA A 22 -50.16 -6.42 -26.65
N SER A 23 -48.95 -6.60 -26.11
CA SER A 23 -48.74 -6.54 -24.66
C SER A 23 -49.25 -5.18 -24.17
N ALA A 24 -50.22 -5.20 -23.26
CA ALA A 24 -50.74 -3.99 -22.66
C ALA A 24 -49.83 -3.61 -21.48
N TYR A 25 -49.60 -2.31 -21.31
CA TYR A 25 -48.79 -1.79 -20.19
C TYR A 25 -49.51 -0.66 -19.48
N THR A 26 -49.20 -0.50 -18.20
CA THR A 26 -49.75 0.55 -17.34
C THR A 26 -48.62 1.23 -16.59
N TRP A 27 -48.71 2.55 -16.45
CA TRP A 27 -47.76 3.36 -15.70
C TRP A 27 -48.38 3.88 -14.42
N SER A 28 -47.58 3.95 -13.37
CA SER A 28 -47.89 4.70 -12.15
C SER A 28 -46.68 5.53 -11.75
N ALA A 29 -46.93 6.74 -11.25
CA ALA A 29 -45.91 7.63 -10.75
C ALA A 29 -46.23 7.99 -9.29
N THR A 30 -45.20 8.05 -8.44
CA THR A 30 -45.35 8.43 -7.04
C THR A 30 -44.19 9.31 -6.61
N SER A 31 -44.47 10.26 -5.73
CA SER A 31 -43.44 10.98 -4.97
C SER A 31 -43.58 10.65 -3.50
N ASN A 32 -42.45 10.63 -2.77
CA ASN A 32 -42.48 10.47 -1.32
C ASN A 32 -43.03 11.71 -0.58
N LYS A 33 -43.09 12.87 -1.24
CA LYS A 33 -43.45 14.15 -0.63
C LYS A 33 -44.32 14.99 -1.56
N THR A 34 -45.27 15.72 -0.99
CA THR A 34 -46.06 16.75 -1.69
C THR A 34 -45.53 18.17 -1.40
N THR A 35 -44.75 18.31 -0.32
CA THR A 35 -44.06 19.55 0.06
C THR A 35 -42.61 19.25 0.41
N ALA A 36 -41.69 20.12 0.02
CA ALA A 36 -40.27 20.01 0.33
C ALA A 36 -39.67 21.40 0.57
N TYR A 37 -38.46 21.47 1.11
CA TYR A 37 -37.65 22.69 1.17
C TYR A 37 -36.66 22.74 -0.02
N LEU A 38 -36.10 23.91 -0.29
CA LEU A 38 -34.99 24.05 -1.25
C LEU A 38 -33.86 23.06 -0.94
N ASN A 39 -33.30 22.44 -1.97
CA ASN A 39 -32.26 21.41 -1.88
C ASN A 39 -32.62 20.18 -1.01
N GLU A 40 -33.87 20.06 -0.55
CA GLU A 40 -34.35 18.85 0.10
C GLU A 40 -34.56 17.75 -0.95
N PRO A 41 -34.11 16.51 -0.68
CA PRO A 41 -34.29 15.39 -1.60
C PRO A 41 -35.76 14.97 -1.71
N ILE A 42 -36.22 14.84 -2.96
CA ILE A 42 -37.54 14.36 -3.35
C ILE A 42 -37.36 13.04 -4.10
N HIS A 43 -37.85 11.95 -3.54
CA HIS A 43 -37.80 10.64 -4.17
C HIS A 43 -38.98 10.50 -5.14
N LEU A 44 -38.68 10.22 -6.40
CA LEU A 44 -39.64 9.97 -7.47
C LEU A 44 -39.53 8.53 -7.92
N ARG A 45 -40.67 7.83 -7.99
CA ARG A 45 -40.74 6.43 -8.39
C ARG A 45 -41.78 6.25 -9.49
N TYR A 46 -41.35 5.66 -10.60
CA TYR A 46 -42.17 5.32 -11.75
C TYR A 46 -42.17 3.81 -11.94
N ILE A 47 -43.36 3.22 -12.10
CA ILE A 47 -43.53 1.78 -12.29
C ILE A 47 -44.28 1.54 -13.59
N CYS A 48 -43.70 0.73 -14.46
CA CYS A 48 -44.36 0.22 -15.66
C CYS A 48 -44.67 -1.27 -15.47
N SER A 49 -45.96 -1.62 -15.44
CA SER A 49 -46.44 -2.99 -15.30
C SER A 49 -47.06 -3.48 -16.60
N PHE A 50 -46.52 -4.57 -17.13
CA PHE A 50 -46.99 -5.22 -18.35
C PHE A 50 -48.02 -6.30 -18.03
N SER A 51 -48.91 -6.59 -18.99
CA SER A 51 -49.88 -7.68 -18.89
C SER A 51 -49.23 -9.07 -19.03
N ASP A 52 -48.02 -9.13 -19.60
CA ASP A 52 -47.22 -10.34 -19.85
C ASP A 52 -45.72 -10.06 -19.65
N ARG A 53 -44.84 -10.94 -20.17
CA ARG A 53 -43.38 -10.78 -20.08
C ARG A 53 -42.81 -9.67 -20.96
N ALA A 54 -43.55 -9.23 -21.98
CA ALA A 54 -43.18 -8.17 -22.91
C ALA A 54 -41.75 -8.32 -23.47
N GLU A 55 -41.41 -9.52 -23.93
CA GLU A 55 -40.06 -9.89 -24.39
C GLU A 55 -39.60 -9.08 -25.63
N VAL A 56 -40.55 -8.63 -26.43
CA VAL A 56 -40.29 -7.85 -27.65
C VAL A 56 -40.46 -6.34 -27.46
N MET A 57 -40.60 -5.87 -26.21
CA MET A 57 -40.75 -4.46 -25.88
C MET A 57 -39.55 -3.95 -25.08
N THR A 58 -39.10 -2.74 -25.40
CA THR A 58 -38.03 -2.02 -24.71
C THR A 58 -38.52 -0.64 -24.31
N ILE A 59 -38.32 -0.27 -23.05
CA ILE A 59 -38.62 1.07 -22.54
C ILE A 59 -37.36 1.92 -22.65
N VAL A 60 -37.48 3.11 -23.21
CA VAL A 60 -36.49 4.17 -23.12
C VAL A 60 -37.03 5.25 -22.19
N PHE A 61 -36.44 5.34 -21.00
CA PHE A 61 -36.79 6.31 -19.98
C PHE A 61 -35.56 6.70 -19.17
N ASN A 62 -34.98 7.87 -19.50
CA ASN A 62 -33.80 8.40 -18.81
C ASN A 62 -33.93 9.92 -18.62
N PRO A 63 -34.83 10.38 -17.73
CA PRO A 63 -35.05 11.80 -17.47
C PRO A 63 -33.92 12.44 -16.64
N ALA A 64 -33.01 11.65 -16.06
CA ALA A 64 -31.95 12.12 -15.17
C ALA A 64 -31.05 13.13 -15.89
N SER A 65 -31.13 14.39 -15.45
CA SER A 65 -30.38 15.50 -16.02
C SER A 65 -30.44 16.72 -15.11
N GLU A 66 -29.64 17.73 -15.45
CA GLU A 66 -29.66 19.04 -14.83
C GLU A 66 -30.75 19.90 -15.50
N HIS A 67 -31.80 20.25 -14.76
CA HIS A 67 -32.83 21.17 -15.23
C HIS A 67 -32.67 22.56 -14.61
N GLU A 68 -33.36 23.55 -15.17
CA GLU A 68 -33.33 24.93 -14.68
C GLU A 68 -33.83 25.03 -13.23
N LYS A 69 -34.91 24.30 -12.89
CA LYS A 69 -35.58 24.38 -11.58
C LYS A 69 -35.14 23.31 -10.59
N TYR A 70 -34.55 22.22 -11.05
CA TYR A 70 -34.16 21.10 -10.21
C TYR A 70 -33.04 20.28 -10.86
N THR A 71 -32.32 19.53 -10.05
CA THR A 71 -31.38 18.49 -10.50
C THR A 71 -32.02 17.13 -10.30
N LEU A 72 -31.93 16.23 -11.29
CA LEU A 72 -32.50 14.88 -11.19
C LEU A 72 -31.39 13.83 -11.31
N LYS A 73 -31.15 13.08 -10.23
CA LYS A 73 -30.16 12.01 -10.16
C LYS A 73 -30.84 10.64 -10.25
N ASN A 74 -30.21 9.70 -10.96
CA ASN A 74 -30.69 8.31 -11.05
C ASN A 74 -30.35 7.59 -9.74
N LEU A 75 -31.35 6.96 -9.11
CA LEU A 75 -31.15 6.17 -7.90
C LEU A 75 -31.04 4.68 -8.23
N ARG A 76 -32.06 4.13 -8.88
CA ARG A 76 -32.13 2.71 -9.21
C ARG A 76 -33.05 2.46 -10.39
N GLN A 77 -32.69 1.48 -11.20
CA GLN A 77 -33.56 0.92 -12.22
C GLN A 77 -33.57 -0.59 -12.09
N SER A 78 -34.76 -1.20 -12.11
CA SER A 78 -34.89 -2.64 -12.04
C SER A 78 -35.99 -3.15 -12.95
N GLN A 79 -35.81 -4.39 -13.40
CA GLN A 79 -36.77 -5.14 -14.18
C GLN A 79 -36.96 -6.48 -13.50
N ASN A 80 -38.20 -6.79 -13.13
CA ASN A 80 -38.56 -8.02 -12.45
C ASN A 80 -39.68 -8.72 -13.21
N ILE A 81 -39.77 -10.04 -13.05
CA ILE A 81 -40.92 -10.84 -13.49
C ILE A 81 -41.68 -11.28 -12.24
N VAL A 82 -42.90 -10.79 -12.08
CA VAL A 82 -43.81 -11.14 -10.97
C VAL A 82 -45.04 -11.80 -11.59
N ASP A 83 -45.34 -13.04 -11.20
CA ASP A 83 -46.48 -13.81 -11.72
C ASP A 83 -46.53 -13.90 -13.26
N GLY A 84 -45.35 -14.04 -13.89
CA GLY A 84 -45.23 -14.10 -15.34
C GLY A 84 -45.39 -12.77 -16.07
N LYS A 85 -45.53 -11.66 -15.32
CA LYS A 85 -45.66 -10.30 -15.84
C LYS A 85 -44.40 -9.49 -15.58
N ARG A 86 -43.99 -8.70 -16.56
CA ARG A 86 -42.84 -7.80 -16.42
C ARG A 86 -43.23 -6.55 -15.65
N VAL A 87 -42.40 -6.17 -14.68
CA VAL A 87 -42.52 -4.93 -13.92
C VAL A 87 -41.18 -4.22 -13.95
N ASN A 88 -41.15 -3.02 -14.54
CA ASN A 88 -39.98 -2.15 -14.53
C ASN A 88 -40.19 -1.04 -13.50
N ILE A 89 -39.18 -0.80 -12.65
CA ILE A 89 -39.19 0.24 -11.62
C ILE A 89 -38.03 1.20 -11.91
N TYR A 90 -38.34 2.49 -11.95
CA TYR A 90 -37.39 3.58 -12.14
C TYR A 90 -37.49 4.55 -10.97
N GLU A 91 -36.38 4.73 -10.25
CA GLU A 91 -36.29 5.56 -9.06
C GLU A 91 -35.26 6.67 -9.28
N PHE A 92 -35.65 7.89 -8.92
CA PHE A 92 -34.85 9.10 -9.07
C PHE A 92 -34.92 9.95 -7.80
N VAL A 93 -33.88 10.74 -7.56
CA VAL A 93 -33.88 11.76 -6.51
C VAL A 93 -33.77 13.13 -7.17
N ALA A 94 -34.76 13.98 -6.92
CA ALA A 94 -34.79 15.36 -7.37
C ALA A 94 -34.37 16.32 -6.24
N PHE A 95 -33.59 17.33 -6.59
CA PHE A 95 -33.18 18.43 -5.71
C PHE A 95 -33.67 19.75 -6.32
N ALA A 96 -34.64 20.39 -5.68
CA ALA A 96 -35.21 21.65 -6.18
C ALA A 96 -34.28 22.84 -5.91
N LYS A 97 -34.06 23.66 -6.94
CA LYS A 97 -33.19 24.84 -6.90
C LYS A 97 -33.95 26.15 -6.68
N VAL A 98 -35.26 26.13 -6.95
CA VAL A 98 -36.14 27.29 -6.81
C VAL A 98 -37.37 26.91 -6.01
N ALA A 99 -37.90 27.87 -5.26
CA ALA A 99 -39.14 27.71 -4.51
C ALA A 99 -40.37 27.85 -5.41
N GLY A 100 -41.50 27.35 -4.92
CA GLY A 100 -42.78 27.32 -5.62
C GLY A 100 -43.18 25.92 -6.08
N GLU A 101 -44.17 25.86 -6.95
CA GLU A 101 -44.66 24.59 -7.50
C GLU A 101 -43.68 24.04 -8.56
N ILE A 102 -43.08 22.89 -8.27
CA ILE A 102 -42.25 22.13 -9.20
C ILE A 102 -43.07 20.98 -9.76
N LYS A 103 -43.09 20.87 -11.09
CA LYS A 103 -43.77 19.80 -11.81
C LYS A 103 -42.72 18.90 -12.46
N PHE A 104 -42.89 17.59 -12.29
CA PHE A 104 -42.10 16.55 -12.92
C PHE A 104 -42.95 15.91 -14.02
N ASP A 105 -42.81 16.43 -15.24
CA ASP A 105 -43.57 16.06 -16.43
C ASP A 105 -42.68 15.34 -17.44
N PHE A 106 -42.50 14.04 -17.25
CA PHE A 106 -41.60 13.26 -18.11
C PHE A 106 -42.32 12.51 -19.22
N GLU A 107 -41.58 12.28 -20.30
CA GLU A 107 -41.99 11.44 -21.42
C GLU A 107 -41.19 10.13 -21.43
N ALA A 108 -41.86 9.03 -21.74
CA ALA A 108 -41.23 7.74 -21.95
C ALA A 108 -41.50 7.28 -23.39
N GLN A 109 -40.57 6.49 -23.93
CA GLN A 109 -40.69 5.93 -25.26
C GLN A 109 -40.72 4.40 -25.19
N MET A 110 -41.79 3.80 -25.70
CA MET A 110 -41.89 2.37 -25.92
C MET A 110 -41.34 2.03 -27.31
N LYS A 111 -40.46 1.03 -27.36
CA LYS A 111 -39.96 0.43 -28.60
C LYS A 111 -40.45 -1.00 -28.68
N GLN A 112 -41.22 -1.32 -29.70
CA GLN A 112 -41.66 -2.67 -29.97
C GLN A 112 -40.93 -3.21 -31.20
N THR A 113 -40.39 -4.42 -31.08
CA THR A 113 -39.81 -5.19 -32.18
C THR A 113 -40.62 -6.47 -32.43
N THR A 114 -40.21 -7.29 -33.39
CA THR A 114 -40.80 -8.61 -33.65
C THR A 114 -39.76 -9.69 -33.40
N LYS A 115 -40.20 -10.90 -33.04
CA LYS A 115 -39.30 -12.06 -32.85
C LYS A 115 -38.49 -12.33 -34.12
N GLU A 116 -39.13 -12.24 -35.27
CA GLU A 116 -38.47 -12.36 -36.58
C GLU A 116 -37.39 -11.28 -36.79
N SER A 117 -37.65 -10.03 -36.41
CA SER A 117 -36.65 -8.96 -36.50
C SER A 117 -35.45 -9.22 -35.58
N ILE A 118 -35.66 -9.81 -34.40
CA ILE A 118 -34.57 -10.17 -33.49
C ILE A 118 -33.77 -11.35 -34.08
N GLU A 119 -34.44 -12.43 -34.48
CA GLU A 119 -33.80 -13.63 -35.05
C GLU A 119 -32.97 -13.32 -36.30
N ASN A 120 -33.47 -12.43 -37.17
CA ASN A 120 -32.76 -11.99 -38.37
C ASN A 120 -31.45 -11.24 -38.08
N THR A 121 -31.26 -10.68 -36.88
CA THR A 121 -30.00 -10.04 -36.48
C THR A 121 -28.97 -11.02 -35.89
N VAL A 122 -29.43 -12.13 -35.30
CA VAL A 122 -28.57 -13.12 -34.64
C VAL A 122 -28.03 -14.15 -35.64
N ILE A 123 -28.79 -14.45 -36.71
CA ILE A 123 -28.36 -15.37 -37.76
C ILE A 123 -27.45 -14.60 -38.73
N GLY A 124 -26.13 -14.63 -38.47
CA GLY A 124 -25.05 -13.90 -39.15
C GLY A 124 -24.96 -14.07 -40.67
N ARG A 125 -25.96 -13.55 -41.39
CA ARG A 125 -25.91 -13.33 -42.84
C ARG A 125 -25.13 -12.05 -43.09
N ASP A 126 -24.29 -12.04 -44.13
CA ASP A 126 -23.40 -10.94 -44.57
C ASP A 126 -24.08 -9.56 -44.73
N ASN A 127 -25.41 -9.50 -44.65
CA ASN A 127 -26.19 -8.27 -44.59
C ASN A 127 -26.76 -8.10 -43.18
N MET A 128 -25.99 -7.51 -42.27
CA MET A 128 -26.41 -7.15 -40.92
C MET A 128 -27.60 -6.17 -40.98
N GLN A 129 -28.83 -6.70 -41.01
CA GLN A 129 -30.05 -5.89 -40.96
C GLN A 129 -30.22 -5.35 -39.55
N LYS A 130 -30.43 -4.03 -39.41
CA LYS A 130 -30.72 -3.43 -38.11
C LYS A 130 -32.12 -3.83 -37.66
N GLU A 131 -32.28 -4.10 -36.37
CA GLU A 131 -33.57 -4.36 -35.75
C GLU A 131 -34.57 -3.24 -36.09
N GLN A 132 -35.76 -3.64 -36.53
CA GLN A 132 -36.84 -2.72 -36.84
C GLN A 132 -37.68 -2.48 -35.59
N PHE A 133 -37.84 -1.22 -35.21
CA PHE A 133 -38.61 -0.84 -34.04
C PHE A 133 -39.79 0.05 -34.42
N ALA A 134 -41.00 -0.36 -34.03
CA ALA A 134 -42.11 0.57 -33.86
C ALA A 134 -41.87 1.38 -32.58
N LYS A 135 -42.03 2.70 -32.66
CA LYS A 135 -41.73 3.65 -31.59
C LYS A 135 -42.99 4.40 -31.23
N GLU A 136 -43.34 4.40 -29.96
CA GLU A 136 -44.45 5.18 -29.42
C GLU A 136 -43.93 6.00 -28.23
N SER A 137 -44.20 7.30 -28.23
CA SER A 137 -43.88 8.18 -27.10
C SER A 137 -45.17 8.58 -26.40
N PHE A 138 -45.14 8.61 -25.07
CA PHE A 138 -46.28 9.00 -24.26
C PHE A 138 -45.83 9.79 -23.03
N LYS A 139 -46.72 10.67 -22.55
CA LYS A 139 -46.51 11.46 -21.34
C LYS A 139 -46.86 10.63 -20.11
N LEU A 140 -45.99 10.68 -19.11
CA LEU A 140 -46.24 10.09 -17.80
C LEU A 140 -47.12 11.01 -16.95
N GLU A 141 -47.68 10.45 -15.87
CA GLU A 141 -48.38 11.21 -14.86
C GLU A 141 -47.47 12.30 -14.26
N THR A 142 -47.97 13.54 -14.22
CA THR A 142 -47.22 14.68 -13.71
C THR A 142 -47.25 14.71 -12.19
N LEU A 143 -46.08 14.59 -11.57
CA LEU A 143 -45.95 14.76 -10.12
C LEU A 143 -45.72 16.24 -9.80
N SER A 144 -46.42 16.78 -8.82
CA SER A 144 -46.28 18.18 -8.40
C SER A 144 -45.88 18.26 -6.93
N VAL A 145 -44.83 19.03 -6.64
CA VAL A 145 -44.30 19.23 -5.28
C VAL A 145 -44.18 20.72 -5.01
N ASN A 146 -44.70 21.18 -3.88
CA ASN A 146 -44.58 22.56 -3.44
C ASN A 146 -43.29 22.75 -2.64
N VAL A 147 -42.36 23.54 -3.18
CA VAL A 147 -41.04 23.77 -2.59
C VAL A 147 -41.03 25.09 -1.82
N LYS A 148 -40.71 25.02 -0.53
CA LYS A 148 -40.56 26.16 0.36
C LYS A 148 -39.14 26.71 0.30
N GLU A 149 -39.00 28.01 0.49
CA GLU A 149 -37.70 28.65 0.63
C GLU A 149 -36.97 28.20 1.91
N THR A 150 -35.64 28.23 1.83
CA THR A 150 -34.73 28.13 2.98
C THR A 150 -33.86 29.38 3.00
N ASP A 151 -33.51 29.83 4.20
CA ASP A 151 -32.59 30.95 4.43
C ASP A 151 -31.11 30.53 4.32
N LYS A 152 -30.83 29.23 4.22
CA LYS A 152 -29.48 28.65 4.12
C LYS A 152 -29.31 27.83 2.84
N SER A 153 -28.09 27.85 2.32
CA SER A 153 -27.68 27.05 1.16
C SER A 153 -27.44 25.58 1.52
N LEU A 154 -26.92 25.32 2.72
CA LEU A 154 -26.71 23.99 3.26
C LEU A 154 -27.99 23.53 3.95
N VAL A 155 -28.55 22.41 3.50
CA VAL A 155 -29.85 21.88 3.89
C VAL A 155 -29.71 20.39 4.15
N GLY A 156 -30.10 19.94 5.34
CA GLY A 156 -29.92 18.54 5.71
C GLY A 156 -29.92 18.31 7.21
N ASN A 157 -29.58 17.09 7.59
CA ASN A 157 -29.32 16.70 8.96
C ASN A 157 -27.84 16.37 9.06
N PHE A 158 -27.06 17.27 9.66
CA PHE A 158 -25.61 17.15 9.75
C PHE A 158 -25.15 17.03 11.20
N SER A 159 -24.01 16.38 11.36
CA SER A 159 -23.26 16.28 12.61
C SER A 159 -21.79 16.55 12.30
N ILE A 160 -21.09 17.15 13.26
CA ILE A 160 -19.67 17.49 13.11
C ILE A 160 -18.84 16.72 14.13
N GLU A 161 -17.72 16.17 13.67
CA GLU A 161 -16.74 15.45 14.45
C GLU A 161 -15.37 16.07 14.19
N VAL A 162 -14.65 16.43 15.25
CA VAL A 162 -13.30 16.99 15.15
C VAL A 162 -12.33 16.03 15.82
N LYS A 163 -11.57 15.30 15.00
CA LYS A 163 -10.52 14.40 15.49
C LYS A 163 -9.25 15.22 15.69
N LYS A 164 -8.74 15.19 16.91
CA LYS A 164 -7.57 15.94 17.32
C LYS A 164 -6.79 15.19 18.39
N HIS A 165 -5.48 15.38 18.42
CA HIS A 165 -4.62 14.91 19.50
C HIS A 165 -4.60 15.93 20.65
N GLU A 166 -3.91 15.57 21.74
CA GLU A 166 -3.66 16.50 22.84
C GLU A 166 -3.04 17.79 22.28
N PRO A 167 -3.57 18.99 22.65
CA PRO A 167 -3.15 20.26 22.06
C PRO A 167 -1.82 20.74 22.65
N LYS A 168 -0.80 19.88 22.56
CA LYS A 168 0.57 20.13 23.00
C LYS A 168 1.53 19.60 21.94
N VAL A 169 2.32 20.47 21.36
CA VAL A 169 3.32 20.15 20.33
C VAL A 169 4.64 20.85 20.65
N LYS A 170 5.75 20.39 20.09
CA LYS A 170 7.00 21.16 20.15
C LYS A 170 7.04 22.25 19.09
N ALA A 171 7.89 23.26 19.26
CA ALA A 171 8.09 24.28 18.24
C ALA A 171 8.47 23.64 16.90
N HIS A 172 7.84 24.13 15.83
CA HIS A 172 7.92 23.61 14.46
C HIS A 172 7.32 22.22 14.22
N GLU A 173 6.74 21.57 15.24
CA GLU A 173 6.00 20.33 15.08
C GLU A 173 4.55 20.61 14.66
N PRO A 174 4.01 19.92 13.63
CA PRO A 174 2.65 20.14 13.17
C PRO A 174 1.61 19.59 14.15
N TYR A 175 0.67 20.45 14.56
CA TYR A 175 -0.56 20.03 15.22
C TYR A 175 -1.61 19.65 14.16
N HIS A 176 -2.09 18.40 14.21
CA HIS A 176 -3.03 17.88 13.22
C HIS A 176 -4.46 17.86 13.76
N ILE A 177 -5.41 18.31 12.94
CA ILE A 177 -6.84 18.08 13.15
C ILE A 177 -7.47 17.53 11.86
N GLU A 178 -8.50 16.72 12.03
CA GLU A 178 -9.39 16.29 10.94
C GLU A 178 -10.81 16.70 11.32
N VAL A 179 -11.43 17.52 10.47
CA VAL A 179 -12.83 17.91 10.60
C VAL A 179 -13.63 16.99 9.68
N ALA A 180 -14.60 16.29 10.24
CA ALA A 180 -15.53 15.44 9.51
C ALA A 180 -16.97 15.89 9.75
N ILE A 181 -17.72 16.13 8.68
CA ILE A 181 -19.15 16.44 8.71
C ILE A 181 -19.88 15.26 8.11
N LYS A 182 -20.75 14.63 8.90
CA LYS A 182 -21.51 13.43 8.54
C LYS A 182 -22.99 13.70 8.58
N GLY A 183 -23.74 13.11 7.67
CA GLY A 183 -25.18 13.27 7.68
C GLY A 183 -25.86 13.03 6.33
N ASN A 184 -27.08 13.56 6.22
CA ASN A 184 -27.91 13.47 5.03
C ASN A 184 -28.30 14.87 4.57
N GLY A 185 -27.91 15.26 3.36
CA GLY A 185 -28.19 16.60 2.83
C GLY A 185 -27.33 16.94 1.62
N ASN A 186 -27.42 18.19 1.16
CA ASN A 186 -26.70 18.63 -0.03
C ASN A 186 -25.23 18.98 0.28
N PHE A 187 -24.35 17.98 0.24
CA PHE A 187 -22.91 18.16 0.51
C PHE A 187 -22.21 19.08 -0.50
N GLU A 188 -22.78 19.28 -1.69
CA GLU A 188 -22.29 20.22 -2.70
C GLU A 188 -22.27 21.68 -2.21
N ALA A 189 -23.08 22.04 -1.21
CA ALA A 189 -23.10 23.38 -0.62
C ALA A 189 -21.98 23.63 0.41
N LEU A 190 -21.28 22.57 0.86
CA LEU A 190 -20.17 22.71 1.81
C LEU A 190 -18.92 23.22 1.10
N LYS A 191 -18.44 24.37 1.54
CA LYS A 191 -17.17 24.95 1.08
C LYS A 191 -15.99 24.39 1.89
N PRO A 192 -14.79 24.30 1.29
CA PRO A 192 -13.55 24.06 2.05
C PRO A 192 -13.44 25.03 3.22
N LEU A 193 -13.04 24.53 4.38
CA LEU A 193 -12.81 25.34 5.56
C LEU A 193 -11.43 26.00 5.45
N GLU A 194 -11.37 27.26 5.86
CA GLU A 194 -10.15 28.05 5.88
C GLU A 194 -9.92 28.60 7.28
N PHE A 195 -8.69 28.44 7.78
CA PHE A 195 -8.24 29.03 9.03
C PHE A 195 -7.22 30.11 8.72
N ASN A 196 -7.31 31.24 9.42
CA ASN A 196 -6.32 32.29 9.36
C ASN A 196 -5.91 32.67 10.79
N ILE A 197 -4.64 32.44 11.12
CA ILE A 197 -4.08 32.65 12.46
C ILE A 197 -2.71 33.30 12.29
N ASP A 198 -2.49 34.43 12.96
CA ASP A 198 -1.23 35.14 12.88
C ASP A 198 -0.06 34.29 13.38
N SER A 199 1.06 34.33 12.66
CA SER A 199 2.30 33.61 13.00
C SER A 199 2.21 32.07 12.96
N VAL A 200 1.13 31.50 12.41
CA VAL A 200 0.96 30.05 12.23
C VAL A 200 0.96 29.72 10.74
N LYS A 201 1.78 28.75 10.33
CA LYS A 201 1.71 28.17 8.98
C LYS A 201 0.66 27.08 8.97
N ILE A 202 -0.32 27.20 8.09
CA ILE A 202 -1.47 26.30 8.03
C ILE A 202 -1.43 25.55 6.71
N PHE A 203 -1.42 24.22 6.78
CA PHE A 203 -1.55 23.35 5.63
C PHE A 203 -2.93 22.71 5.65
N ALA A 204 -3.77 23.07 4.68
CA ALA A 204 -5.06 22.43 4.46
C ALA A 204 -4.90 21.32 3.43
N GLY A 205 -5.35 20.12 3.77
CA GLY A 205 -5.50 19.04 2.80
C GLY A 205 -6.72 19.26 1.91
N ASP A 206 -6.77 18.51 0.81
CA ASP A 206 -7.93 18.48 -0.06
C ASP A 206 -9.17 17.97 0.67
N VAL A 207 -10.32 18.46 0.25
CA VAL A 207 -11.62 17.98 0.71
C VAL A 207 -11.84 16.56 0.18
N VAL A 208 -12.20 15.64 1.07
CA VAL A 208 -12.59 14.27 0.74
C VAL A 208 -14.08 14.12 0.97
N GLN A 209 -14.83 13.71 -0.06
CA GLN A 209 -16.26 13.43 0.03
C GLN A 209 -16.53 11.95 -0.26
N LYS A 210 -17.22 11.29 0.67
CA LYS A 210 -17.73 9.93 0.53
C LYS A 210 -19.24 9.99 0.62
N ILE A 211 -19.89 10.17 -0.52
CA ILE A 211 -21.33 10.41 -0.62
C ILE A 211 -21.97 9.25 -1.39
N GLU A 212 -23.06 8.73 -0.83
CA GLU A 212 -23.92 7.73 -1.44
C GLU A 212 -25.32 8.33 -1.63
N LEU A 213 -25.92 8.06 -2.79
CA LEU A 213 -27.28 8.50 -3.07
C LEU A 213 -28.29 7.45 -2.57
N SER A 214 -29.28 7.90 -1.81
CA SER A 214 -30.37 7.08 -1.26
C SER A 214 -31.73 7.73 -1.55
N GLU A 215 -32.83 7.05 -1.21
CA GLU A 215 -34.18 7.63 -1.28
C GLU A 215 -34.35 8.89 -0.43
N ASN A 216 -33.52 9.03 0.62
CA ASN A 216 -33.50 10.20 1.51
C ASN A 216 -32.48 11.25 1.05
N GLY A 217 -31.97 11.17 -0.18
CA GLY A 217 -30.95 12.05 -0.72
C GLY A 217 -29.53 11.54 -0.52
N GLU A 218 -28.60 12.48 -0.56
CA GLU A 218 -27.18 12.25 -0.38
C GLU A 218 -26.88 12.02 1.11
N SER A 219 -26.36 10.83 1.41
CA SER A 219 -25.87 10.44 2.73
C SER A 219 -24.37 10.26 2.64
N GLY A 220 -23.60 10.82 3.57
CA GLY A 220 -22.17 10.70 3.46
C GLY A 220 -21.35 11.36 4.54
N GLU A 221 -20.06 11.41 4.25
CA GLU A 221 -19.04 12.08 5.04
C GLU A 221 -18.25 13.03 4.15
N TRP A 222 -18.20 14.29 4.58
CA TRP A 222 -17.28 15.30 4.09
C TRP A 222 -16.15 15.42 5.12
N SER A 223 -14.89 15.41 4.69
CA SER A 223 -13.79 15.62 5.62
C SER A 223 -12.67 16.47 5.02
N GLN A 224 -11.98 17.19 5.90
CA GLN A 224 -10.82 17.98 5.56
C GLN A 224 -9.79 17.93 6.70
N LYS A 225 -8.53 17.73 6.33
CA LYS A 225 -7.40 17.63 7.26
C LYS A 225 -6.61 18.92 7.29
N PHE A 226 -6.12 19.29 8.47
CA PHE A 226 -5.28 20.47 8.65
C PHE A 226 -4.04 20.13 9.48
N ALA A 227 -2.93 20.78 9.16
CA ALA A 227 -1.72 20.80 9.96
C ALA A 227 -1.32 22.25 10.27
N PHE A 228 -1.20 22.57 11.55
CA PHE A 228 -0.82 23.89 12.05
C PHE A 228 0.62 23.83 12.58
N VAL A 229 1.50 24.68 12.06
CA VAL A 229 2.91 24.74 12.45
C VAL A 229 3.20 26.13 13.01
N SER A 230 3.67 26.18 14.25
CA SER A 230 4.00 27.42 14.95
C SER A 230 5.26 27.28 15.80
N GLU A 231 5.88 28.41 16.12
CA GLU A 231 7.00 28.53 17.08
C GLU A 231 6.50 28.83 18.50
N ALA A 232 5.31 29.41 18.63
CA ALA A 232 4.72 29.87 19.88
C ALA A 232 3.28 29.37 20.03
N ASP A 233 2.77 29.41 21.27
CA ASP A 233 1.39 29.11 21.61
C ASP A 233 0.44 29.86 20.66
N PHE A 234 -0.58 29.16 20.18
CA PHE A 234 -1.55 29.71 19.26
C PHE A 234 -2.95 29.20 19.55
N LYS A 235 -3.94 29.94 19.07
CA LYS A 235 -5.35 29.62 19.24
C LYS A 235 -6.01 29.39 17.88
N ILE A 236 -6.54 28.19 17.69
CA ILE A 236 -7.40 27.87 16.55
C ILE A 236 -8.77 28.50 16.85
N PRO A 237 -9.26 29.43 15.99
CA PRO A 237 -10.52 30.12 16.22
C PRO A 237 -11.71 29.15 16.10
N GLU A 238 -12.81 29.53 16.73
CA GLU A 238 -14.08 28.84 16.55
C GLU A 238 -14.61 29.08 15.13
N ILE A 239 -15.08 28.02 14.48
CA ILE A 239 -15.78 28.11 13.19
C ILE A 239 -17.24 27.70 13.38
N ARG A 240 -18.14 28.49 12.79
CA ARG A 240 -19.58 28.26 12.77
C ARG A 240 -20.04 28.01 11.34
N ILE A 241 -20.70 26.89 11.12
CA ILE A 241 -21.27 26.52 9.82
C ILE A 241 -22.77 26.47 9.98
N GLU A 242 -23.46 27.44 9.37
CA GLU A 242 -24.91 27.54 9.43
C GLU A 242 -25.56 26.62 8.38
N TYR A 243 -26.61 25.91 8.78
CA TYR A 243 -27.39 25.03 7.90
C TYR A 243 -28.86 25.04 8.27
N PHE A 244 -29.72 24.64 7.34
CA PHE A 244 -31.13 24.41 7.59
C PHE A 244 -31.35 22.96 7.99
N ASN A 245 -31.76 22.74 9.25
CA ASN A 245 -32.02 21.42 9.81
C ASN A 245 -33.41 20.94 9.36
N LEU A 246 -33.45 19.88 8.56
CA LEU A 246 -34.71 19.33 8.02
C LEU A 246 -35.56 18.63 9.09
N ALA A 247 -34.93 18.02 10.11
CA ALA A 247 -35.66 17.37 11.20
C ALA A 247 -36.36 18.39 12.10
N GLU A 248 -35.71 19.53 12.37
CA GLU A 248 -36.25 20.58 13.24
C GLU A 248 -36.97 21.70 12.47
N GLN A 249 -36.87 21.70 11.14
CA GLN A 249 -37.41 22.70 10.22
C GLN A 249 -37.00 24.14 10.57
N LYS A 250 -35.75 24.31 11.01
CA LYS A 250 -35.19 25.60 11.39
C LYS A 250 -33.68 25.65 11.12
N SER A 251 -33.13 26.86 11.10
CA SER A 251 -31.69 27.07 10.99
C SER A 251 -30.97 26.65 12.26
N ASP A 252 -29.86 25.96 12.08
CA ASP A 252 -29.01 25.40 13.12
C ASP A 252 -27.52 25.62 12.74
N VAL A 253 -26.61 25.38 13.68
CA VAL A 253 -25.19 25.71 13.54
C VAL A 253 -24.31 24.56 13.98
N LEU A 254 -23.45 24.08 13.07
CA LEU A 254 -22.34 23.21 13.45
C LEU A 254 -21.20 24.08 13.99
N VAL A 255 -20.72 23.76 15.18
CA VAL A 255 -19.68 24.52 15.87
C VAL A 255 -18.40 23.68 15.98
N ILE A 256 -17.31 24.21 15.45
CA ILE A 256 -15.95 23.75 15.73
C ILE A 256 -15.42 24.62 16.87
N ASN A 257 -15.37 24.07 18.08
CA ASN A 257 -14.91 24.80 19.25
C ASN A 257 -13.47 25.29 19.08
N ALA A 258 -13.18 26.48 19.63
CA ALA A 258 -11.82 27.00 19.69
C ALA A 258 -10.88 26.03 20.43
N ILE A 259 -9.61 25.99 19.99
CA ILE A 259 -8.60 25.10 20.55
C ILE A 259 -7.36 25.93 20.88
N ASP A 260 -7.00 25.98 22.15
CA ASP A 260 -5.74 26.57 22.60
C ASP A 260 -4.64 25.50 22.52
N VAL A 261 -3.62 25.73 21.68
CA VAL A 261 -2.51 24.80 21.44
C VAL A 261 -1.26 25.35 22.12
N SER A 262 -0.69 24.57 23.04
CA SER A 262 0.55 24.91 23.72
C SER A 262 1.75 24.36 22.94
N VAL A 263 2.72 25.23 22.68
CA VAL A 263 3.93 24.94 21.94
C VAL A 263 5.11 24.94 22.92
N ALA A 264 5.57 23.73 23.25
CA ALA A 264 6.78 23.57 24.04
C ALA A 264 8.01 24.04 23.23
N LYS A 265 9.04 24.52 23.92
CA LYS A 265 10.31 24.88 23.27
C LYS A 265 10.80 23.70 22.43
N GLY A 266 11.16 24.01 21.18
CA GLY A 266 11.71 23.02 20.25
C GLY A 266 13.05 22.48 20.71
N PHE A 267 13.59 21.53 19.95
CA PHE A 267 14.93 21.02 20.20
C PHE A 267 15.96 22.14 20.16
N SER A 268 16.83 22.17 21.17
CA SER A 268 17.98 23.07 21.17
C SER A 268 18.94 22.69 20.03
N LYS A 269 19.71 23.65 19.51
CA LYS A 269 20.67 23.38 18.41
C LYS A 269 21.65 22.26 18.78
N GLU A 270 21.92 22.13 20.07
CA GLU A 270 22.76 21.14 20.71
C GLU A 270 22.14 19.72 20.71
N GLU A 271 20.81 19.58 20.62
CA GLU A 271 20.11 18.28 20.53
C GLU A 271 19.91 17.80 19.08
N LEU A 272 19.96 18.72 18.10
CA LEU A 272 19.84 18.41 16.67
C LEU A 272 21.18 18.04 16.01
N LEU A 273 22.29 18.32 16.69
CA LEU A 273 23.61 17.86 16.28
C LEU A 273 23.82 16.46 16.86
N ASP A 274 24.18 15.51 16.01
CA ASP A 274 24.74 14.25 16.50
C ASP A 274 25.88 14.59 17.47
N LYS A 275 25.93 13.91 18.62
CA LYS A 275 27.14 13.95 19.45
C LYS A 275 28.24 13.45 18.54
N VAL A 276 29.07 14.37 18.04
CA VAL A 276 30.35 14.03 17.42
C VAL A 276 31.06 13.24 18.51
N GLU A 277 31.11 11.91 18.39
CA GLU A 277 32.02 11.13 19.19
C GLU A 277 33.37 11.80 18.96
N ASP A 278 33.92 12.36 20.02
CA ASP A 278 35.15 13.10 19.98
C ASP A 278 36.23 12.09 19.59
N ASP A 279 36.44 11.91 18.29
CA ASP A 279 37.46 11.07 17.64
C ASP A 279 38.86 11.67 17.88
N SER A 280 38.98 12.47 18.95
CA SER A 280 40.20 12.75 19.68
C SER A 280 41.01 11.46 19.77
N PHE A 281 42.15 11.46 19.08
CA PHE A 281 43.04 10.32 18.91
C PHE A 281 43.29 9.65 20.27
N LYS A 282 42.64 8.52 20.53
CA LYS A 282 42.89 7.71 21.73
C LYS A 282 44.22 7.01 21.52
N PHE A 283 45.29 7.62 22.04
CA PHE A 283 46.64 7.08 21.94
C PHE A 283 46.68 5.69 22.61
N ASP A 284 46.81 4.64 21.79
CA ASP A 284 46.96 3.29 22.30
C ASP A 284 48.38 3.09 22.84
N TYR A 285 48.50 2.81 24.14
CA TYR A 285 49.78 2.53 24.79
C TYR A 285 50.51 1.33 24.16
N SER A 286 49.82 0.49 23.38
CA SER A 286 50.42 -0.58 22.56
C SER A 286 51.47 -0.04 21.58
N TYR A 287 51.31 1.19 21.06
CA TYR A 287 52.29 1.81 20.17
C TYR A 287 53.63 2.09 20.84
N ILE A 288 53.65 2.36 22.15
CA ILE A 288 54.89 2.54 22.91
C ILE A 288 55.68 1.24 22.96
N TYR A 289 55.02 0.08 23.08
CA TYR A 289 55.70 -1.21 23.07
C TYR A 289 56.34 -1.51 21.71
N TYR A 290 55.72 -1.14 20.59
CA TYR A 290 56.33 -1.27 19.27
C TYR A 290 57.58 -0.40 19.12
N ILE A 291 57.54 0.83 19.63
CA ILE A 291 58.71 1.72 19.65
C ILE A 291 59.84 1.14 20.49
N PHE A 292 59.54 0.61 21.69
CA PHE A 292 60.55 -0.02 22.53
C PHE A 292 61.13 -1.29 21.92
N ALA A 293 60.30 -2.13 21.30
CA ALA A 293 60.76 -3.33 20.60
C ALA A 293 61.70 -2.98 19.44
N PHE A 294 61.37 -1.94 18.67
CA PHE A 294 62.21 -1.44 17.58
C PHE A 294 63.57 -0.94 18.09
N ILE A 295 63.58 -0.13 19.15
CA ILE A 295 64.82 0.37 19.78
C ILE A 295 65.66 -0.78 20.33
N ALA A 296 65.06 -1.74 21.01
CA ALA A 296 65.75 -2.90 21.56
C ALA A 296 66.41 -3.75 20.45
N GLY A 297 65.67 -4.02 19.36
CA GLY A 297 66.21 -4.74 18.20
C GLY A 297 67.38 -4.00 17.55
N PHE A 298 67.26 -2.68 17.39
CA PHE A 298 68.33 -1.84 16.85
C PHE A 298 69.61 -1.88 17.72
N LEU A 299 69.45 -1.88 19.06
CA LEU A 299 70.58 -1.96 19.98
C LEU A 299 71.27 -3.34 19.95
N VAL A 300 70.50 -4.43 19.87
CA VAL A 300 71.06 -5.79 19.76
C VAL A 300 71.88 -5.95 18.48
N ALA A 301 71.40 -5.40 17.36
CA ALA A 301 72.11 -5.45 16.08
C ALA A 301 73.49 -4.77 16.10
N LYS A 302 73.73 -3.84 17.03
CA LYS A 302 75.02 -3.14 17.18
C LYS A 302 76.08 -3.92 17.97
N ILE A 303 75.76 -5.09 18.53
CA ILE A 303 76.71 -5.87 19.34
C ILE A 303 77.52 -6.81 18.43
N GLU A 304 78.79 -6.49 18.18
CA GLU A 304 79.73 -7.37 17.46
C GLU A 304 80.26 -8.49 18.37
N ILE A 305 79.83 -9.74 18.13
CA ILE A 305 80.29 -10.92 18.89
C ILE A 305 81.56 -11.52 18.24
N LYS A 306 82.73 -11.39 18.87
CA LYS A 306 83.99 -12.04 18.43
C LYS A 306 84.17 -13.42 19.09
N LYS A 307 84.28 -14.49 18.29
CA LYS A 307 84.59 -15.86 18.76
C LYS A 307 86.11 -16.16 18.72
N ARG A 308 86.68 -16.71 19.79
CA ARG A 308 88.09 -17.18 19.89
C ARG A 308 88.19 -18.69 19.57
N VAL A 309 89.25 -19.11 18.88
CA VAL A 309 89.59 -20.52 18.57
C VAL A 309 91.00 -20.86 19.10
N VAL A 310 91.19 -22.06 19.67
CA VAL A 310 92.45 -22.55 20.29
C VAL A 310 92.95 -23.81 19.53
N LYS A 311 94.27 -23.98 19.28
CA LYS A 311 94.90 -25.14 18.61
C LYS A 311 95.52 -26.13 19.63
N LEU A 312 95.36 -27.46 19.43
CA LEU A 312 95.87 -28.57 20.27
C LEU A 312 97.20 -29.18 19.72
N ASN A 313 98.00 -29.83 20.57
CA ASN A 313 99.33 -30.39 20.22
C ASN A 313 99.30 -31.84 19.67
N ALA A 314 100.36 -32.25 18.95
CA ALA A 314 100.40 -33.50 18.16
C ALA A 314 100.19 -34.81 18.96
N GLU A 315 100.55 -34.85 20.24
CA GLU A 315 100.35 -36.04 21.09
C GLU A 315 98.87 -36.19 21.51
N GLU A 316 98.19 -35.07 21.74
CA GLU A 316 96.75 -35.03 22.00
C GLU A 316 95.96 -35.39 20.74
N GLU A 317 96.42 -34.94 19.58
CA GLU A 317 95.83 -35.31 18.30
C GLU A 317 95.97 -36.82 18.03
N PHE A 318 97.11 -37.42 18.38
CA PHE A 318 97.30 -38.87 18.25
C PHE A 318 96.37 -39.66 19.19
N ARG A 319 96.23 -39.23 20.45
CA ARG A 319 95.29 -39.85 21.41
C ARG A 319 93.84 -39.72 20.92
N LYS A 320 93.49 -38.55 20.38
CA LYS A 320 92.17 -38.32 19.80
C LYS A 320 91.91 -39.26 18.63
N LYS A 321 92.90 -39.47 17.74
CA LYS A 321 92.79 -40.43 16.64
C LYS A 321 92.64 -41.88 17.14
N ILE A 322 93.37 -42.29 18.19
CA ILE A 322 93.16 -43.60 18.83
C ILE A 322 91.73 -43.73 19.36
N ASP A 323 91.23 -42.72 20.08
CA ASP A 323 89.87 -42.76 20.63
C ASP A 323 88.80 -42.78 19.52
N GLU A 324 89.05 -42.13 18.39
CA GLU A 324 88.14 -42.08 17.23
C GLU A 324 88.16 -43.35 16.35
N THR A 325 89.18 -44.22 16.43
CA THR A 325 89.22 -45.46 15.62
C THR A 325 88.01 -46.36 15.89
N LYS A 326 87.44 -46.94 14.83
CA LYS A 326 86.17 -47.71 14.91
C LYS A 326 86.36 -49.22 14.77
N SER A 327 87.56 -49.67 14.39
CA SER A 327 87.87 -51.10 14.22
C SER A 327 89.26 -51.46 14.73
N LEU A 328 89.47 -52.74 15.06
CA LEU A 328 90.77 -53.26 15.50
C LEU A 328 91.82 -53.16 14.39
N ASN A 329 91.43 -53.39 13.13
CA ASN A 329 92.35 -53.28 12.00
C ASN A 329 92.85 -51.83 11.81
N GLU A 330 91.95 -50.85 11.94
CA GLU A 330 92.31 -49.43 11.87
C GLU A 330 93.26 -49.04 13.01
N LEU A 331 93.02 -49.54 14.21
CA LEU A 331 93.89 -49.32 15.36
C LEU A 331 95.28 -49.92 15.13
N MET A 332 95.38 -51.15 14.62
CA MET A 332 96.68 -51.79 14.33
C MET A 332 97.49 -50.99 13.31
N VAL A 333 96.88 -50.56 12.21
CA VAL A 333 97.54 -49.72 11.20
C VAL A 333 98.06 -48.42 11.83
N LEU A 334 97.25 -47.78 12.66
CA LEU A 334 97.62 -46.52 13.32
C LEU A 334 98.78 -46.69 14.31
N LEU A 335 98.84 -47.83 15.03
CA LEU A 335 99.95 -48.16 15.92
C LEU A 335 101.24 -48.50 15.16
N ALA A 336 101.12 -49.31 14.10
CA ALA A 336 102.25 -49.72 13.25
C ALA A 336 102.90 -48.51 12.57
N LEU A 337 102.09 -47.56 12.08
CA LEU A 337 102.58 -46.32 11.48
C LEU A 337 103.28 -45.40 12.48
N ARG A 338 102.90 -45.44 13.76
CA ARG A 338 103.51 -44.60 14.78
C ARG A 338 104.87 -45.15 15.20
N ASP A 339 104.90 -46.41 15.65
CA ASP A 339 106.11 -47.13 16.04
C ASP A 339 105.82 -48.63 16.16
N SER A 340 106.11 -49.38 15.10
CA SER A 340 105.79 -50.80 15.03
C SER A 340 106.54 -51.64 16.07
N LYS A 341 107.74 -51.24 16.51
CA LYS A 341 108.49 -51.97 17.54
C LYS A 341 107.90 -51.76 18.92
N LYS A 342 107.51 -50.52 19.24
CA LYS A 342 106.95 -50.21 20.56
C LYS A 342 105.63 -50.96 20.82
N TYR A 343 104.82 -51.15 19.79
CA TYR A 343 103.49 -51.74 19.91
C TYR A 343 103.37 -53.17 19.35
N GLU A 344 104.50 -53.79 18.99
CA GLU A 344 104.55 -55.10 18.33
C GLU A 344 103.72 -56.16 19.06
N GLN A 345 103.85 -56.23 20.39
CA GLN A 345 103.14 -57.21 21.19
C GLN A 345 101.60 -57.04 21.11
N ILE A 346 101.12 -55.80 21.17
CA ILE A 346 99.67 -55.52 21.09
C ILE A 346 99.15 -55.81 19.69
N ILE A 347 99.93 -55.50 18.66
CA ILE A 347 99.57 -55.81 17.27
C ILE A 347 99.46 -57.34 17.08
N LEU A 348 100.45 -58.11 17.53
CA LEU A 348 100.44 -59.57 17.44
C LEU A 348 99.31 -60.21 18.25
N ASP A 349 98.97 -59.66 19.41
CA ASP A 349 97.86 -60.18 20.23
C ASP A 349 96.49 -59.88 19.59
N ILE A 350 96.35 -58.80 18.82
CA ILE A 350 95.16 -58.55 17.99
C ILE A 350 95.14 -59.51 16.79
N GLU A 351 96.25 -59.68 16.06
CA GLU A 351 96.32 -60.57 14.88
C GLU A 351 96.09 -62.05 15.23
N SER A 352 96.64 -62.51 16.34
CA SER A 352 96.43 -63.88 16.86
C SER A 352 95.05 -64.10 17.50
N LYS A 353 94.17 -63.09 17.44
CA LYS A 353 92.82 -63.08 18.03
C LYS A 353 92.78 -63.31 19.54
N LYS A 354 93.87 -63.05 20.25
CA LYS A 354 93.85 -63.00 21.72
C LYS A 354 93.09 -61.77 22.21
N ILE A 355 93.20 -60.65 21.49
CA ILE A 355 92.40 -59.44 21.74
C ILE A 355 91.34 -59.31 20.66
N VAL A 356 90.10 -59.64 21.02
CA VAL A 356 88.95 -59.64 20.10
C VAL A 356 88.08 -58.38 20.20
N SER A 357 88.32 -57.50 21.18
CA SER A 357 87.53 -56.28 21.38
C SER A 357 88.36 -55.00 21.24
N LEU A 358 87.81 -54.01 20.53
CA LEU A 358 88.44 -52.71 20.30
C LEU A 358 88.61 -51.89 21.59
N SER A 359 87.60 -51.92 22.47
CA SER A 359 87.67 -51.25 23.77
C SER A 359 88.79 -51.83 24.63
N GLY A 360 88.95 -53.15 24.64
CA GLY A 360 90.05 -53.83 25.33
C GLY A 360 91.42 -53.39 24.81
N ALA A 361 91.59 -53.33 23.49
CA ALA A 361 92.84 -52.88 22.87
C ALA A 361 93.17 -51.41 23.23
N LYS A 362 92.19 -50.50 23.17
CA LYS A 362 92.38 -49.09 23.56
C LYS A 362 92.74 -48.93 25.03
N MET A 363 92.17 -49.76 25.90
CA MET A 363 92.46 -49.70 27.33
C MET A 363 93.92 -50.08 27.61
N LEU A 364 94.44 -51.13 26.97
CA LEU A 364 95.83 -51.54 27.11
C LEU A 364 96.81 -50.44 26.69
N LEU A 365 96.52 -49.71 25.62
CA LEU A 365 97.32 -48.56 25.15
C LEU A 365 97.29 -47.34 26.09
N LYS A 366 96.23 -47.21 26.90
CA LYS A 366 96.16 -46.18 27.94
C LYS A 366 96.99 -46.57 29.18
N VAL A 367 97.22 -47.87 29.39
CA VAL A 367 97.97 -48.42 30.53
C VAL A 367 99.46 -48.61 30.24
N THR A 368 99.86 -48.85 28.98
CA THR A 368 101.28 -48.83 28.55
C THR A 368 101.74 -47.40 28.31
N LYS A 369 102.16 -46.72 29.39
CA LYS A 369 102.84 -45.42 29.34
C LYS A 369 104.31 -45.58 29.73
#